data_AF-A0A2V7UUK6-F1
#
_entry.id   AF-A0A2V7UUK6-F1
#
_cell.length_a   1.000
_cell.length_b   1.000
_cell.length_c   1.000
_cell.angle_alpha   90.00
_cell.angle_beta   90.00
_cell.angle_gamma   90.00
#
_symmetry.space_group_name_H-M   'P 1'
#
loop_
_entity.id
_entity.type
_entity.pdbx_description
1 polymer ?
#
loop_
_entity_poly.entity_id
_entity_poly.type
_entity_poly.pdbx_seq_one_letter_code
_entity_poly.pdbx_strand_id
1 'polypeptide(L)'
;MPRVVTNTGGASMGVYVRDKSRVADAAGLLRREPWVESIYCEPVAAGCDRTLTSLHSYFAGRSPDLMVDLDDDAALNFPQPGQHGTHRLTDMRIPLVFSGAGVARGGLGGKASLVDVAPTVLRLLGLPGVVLQPDGRVLEEALAR
;
A
#
# COMPACT_ATOMS: atom_id res chain seq x y z
N MET A 1 -15.66 12.01 -24.12
CA MET A 1 -14.48 11.66 -23.30
C MET A 1 -14.94 11.52 -21.85
N PRO A 2 -14.55 10.45 -21.12
CA PRO A 2 -14.91 10.32 -19.71
C PRO A 2 -14.30 11.48 -18.90
N ARG A 3 -15.09 12.08 -18.02
CA ARG A 3 -14.60 13.12 -17.08
C ARG A 3 -14.04 12.42 -15.84
N VAL A 4 -12.73 12.55 -15.65
CA VAL A 4 -11.96 11.87 -14.62
C VAL A 4 -11.27 12.91 -13.73
N VAL A 5 -11.22 12.65 -12.42
CA VAL A 5 -10.42 13.42 -11.47
C VAL A 5 -9.34 12.51 -10.91
N THR A 6 -8.10 12.99 -10.90
CA THR A 6 -6.95 12.25 -10.39
C THR A 6 -6.53 12.81 -9.03
N ASN A 7 -6.21 11.94 -8.08
CA ASN A 7 -5.48 12.28 -6.87
C ASN A 7 -4.07 11.68 -7.00
N THR A 8 -3.06 12.54 -6.98
CA THR A 8 -1.67 12.18 -7.32
C THR A 8 -0.87 11.83 -6.07
N GLY A 9 -0.43 10.59 -5.96
CA GLY A 9 0.85 10.26 -5.34
C GLY A 9 1.97 10.45 -6.38
N GLY A 10 3.21 10.67 -5.96
CA GLY A 10 4.30 10.95 -6.92
C GLY A 10 4.51 9.83 -7.94
N ALA A 11 4.38 8.58 -7.51
CA ALA A 11 4.60 7.37 -8.31
C ALA A 11 3.34 6.49 -8.52
N SER A 12 2.19 6.89 -7.95
CA SER A 12 0.90 6.22 -8.13
C SER A 12 -0.27 7.20 -8.18
N MET A 13 -1.33 6.83 -8.88
CA MET A 13 -2.49 7.69 -9.10
C MET A 13 -3.78 7.01 -8.65
N GLY A 14 -4.55 7.71 -7.81
CA GLY A 14 -5.96 7.41 -7.62
C GLY A 14 -6.80 8.08 -8.70
N VAL A 15 -7.64 7.31 -9.38
CA VAL A 15 -8.52 7.78 -10.46
C VAL A 15 -9.98 7.66 -10.03
N TYR A 16 -10.67 8.79 -9.95
CA TYR A 16 -12.10 8.86 -9.69
C TYR A 16 -12.86 9.09 -10.99
N VAL A 17 -13.61 8.08 -11.41
CA VAL A 17 -14.47 8.10 -12.59
C VAL A 17 -15.86 8.56 -12.17
N ARG A 18 -16.33 9.66 -12.78
CA ARG A 18 -17.64 10.24 -12.45
C ARG A 18 -18.80 9.29 -12.79
N ASP A 19 -18.72 8.65 -13.96
CA ASP A 19 -19.68 7.64 -14.41
C ASP A 19 -19.11 6.25 -14.15
N LYS A 20 -19.65 5.55 -13.14
CA LYS A 20 -19.13 4.26 -12.69
C LYS A 20 -19.24 3.15 -13.73
N SER A 21 -20.14 3.29 -14.71
CA SER A 21 -20.23 2.35 -15.83
C SER A 21 -19.00 2.38 -16.75
N ARG A 22 -18.17 3.43 -16.65
CA ARG A 22 -17.01 3.69 -17.51
C ARG A 22 -15.67 3.26 -16.90
N VAL A 23 -15.66 2.62 -15.73
CA VAL A 23 -14.42 2.22 -15.03
C VAL A 23 -13.60 1.24 -15.89
N ALA A 24 -14.24 0.24 -16.50
CA ALA A 24 -13.56 -0.73 -17.37
C ALA A 24 -12.95 -0.06 -18.62
N ASP A 25 -13.68 0.86 -19.25
CA ASP A 25 -13.16 1.65 -20.37
C ASP A 25 -11.92 2.45 -19.94
N ALA A 26 -11.99 3.12 -18.79
CA ALA A 26 -10.89 3.93 -18.27
C ALA A 26 -9.64 3.08 -17.98
N ALA A 27 -9.81 1.90 -17.36
CA ALA A 27 -8.74 0.94 -17.17
C ALA A 27 -8.13 0.50 -18.51
N GLY A 28 -8.97 0.17 -19.50
CA GLY A 28 -8.52 -0.21 -20.84
C GLY A 28 -7.81 0.90 -21.62
N LEU A 29 -8.15 2.18 -21.38
CA LEU A 29 -7.40 3.33 -21.91
C LEU A 29 -6.02 3.41 -21.28
N LEU A 30 -5.95 3.40 -19.94
CA LEU A 30 -4.70 3.51 -19.18
C LEU A 30 -3.74 2.36 -19.48
N ARG A 31 -4.25 1.13 -19.61
CA ARG A 31 -3.41 -0.05 -19.86
C ARG A 31 -2.63 0.00 -21.19
N ARG A 32 -2.99 0.89 -22.12
CA ARG A 32 -2.27 1.05 -23.39
C ARG A 32 -1.09 2.01 -23.28
N GLU A 33 -0.98 2.72 -22.17
CA GLU A 33 0.07 3.70 -21.95
C GLU A 33 1.34 3.00 -21.45
N PRO A 34 2.51 3.35 -21.99
CA PRO A 34 3.77 2.68 -21.64
C PRO A 34 4.19 2.92 -20.18
N TRP A 35 3.75 4.04 -19.60
CA TRP A 35 4.06 4.44 -18.23
C TRP A 35 3.18 3.79 -17.17
N VAL A 36 2.21 2.97 -17.56
CA VAL A 36 1.34 2.24 -16.63
C VAL A 36 1.94 0.87 -16.34
N GLU A 37 2.34 0.66 -15.08
CA GLU A 37 2.85 -0.64 -14.64
C GLU A 37 1.70 -1.55 -14.19
N SER A 38 0.87 -1.06 -13.25
CA SER A 38 -0.20 -1.83 -12.64
C SER A 38 -1.49 -1.01 -12.46
N ILE A 39 -2.63 -1.68 -12.59
CA ILE A 39 -3.96 -1.10 -12.36
C ILE A 39 -4.73 -1.98 -11.36
N TYR A 40 -5.18 -1.37 -10.27
CA TYR A 40 -6.09 -1.97 -9.28
C TYR A 40 -7.48 -1.40 -9.48
N CYS A 41 -8.51 -2.24 -9.55
CA CYS A 41 -9.90 -1.79 -9.71
C CYS A 41 -10.91 -2.72 -9.04
N GLU A 42 -12.15 -2.28 -8.86
CA GLU A 42 -13.24 -3.13 -8.35
C GLU A 42 -14.56 -2.81 -9.07
N PRO A 43 -15.30 -3.81 -9.60
CA PRO A 43 -14.87 -5.20 -9.80
C PRO A 43 -13.71 -5.31 -10.81
N VAL A 44 -12.95 -6.39 -10.76
CA VAL A 44 -11.87 -6.64 -11.73
C VAL A 44 -12.48 -6.71 -13.13
N ALA A 45 -12.03 -5.80 -14.00
CA ALA A 45 -12.43 -5.71 -15.40
C ALA A 45 -11.23 -6.00 -16.32
N ALA A 46 -11.50 -6.11 -17.62
CA ALA A 46 -10.45 -6.22 -18.63
C ALA A 46 -9.51 -5.00 -18.54
N GLY A 47 -8.21 -5.25 -18.33
CA GLY A 47 -7.19 -4.22 -18.15
C GLY A 47 -6.81 -3.93 -16.70
N CYS A 48 -7.45 -4.56 -15.70
CA CYS A 48 -7.01 -4.49 -14.31
C CYS A 48 -6.16 -5.71 -13.93
N ASP A 49 -5.11 -5.46 -13.15
CA ASP A 49 -4.16 -6.48 -12.70
C ASP A 49 -4.58 -7.11 -11.35
N ARG A 50 -5.23 -6.32 -10.49
CA ARG A 50 -5.59 -6.66 -9.11
C ARG A 50 -6.89 -5.99 -8.66
N THR A 51 -7.48 -6.47 -7.56
CA THR A 51 -8.61 -5.80 -6.91
C THR A 51 -8.15 -4.64 -6.06
N LEU A 52 -8.94 -3.56 -5.96
CA LEU A 52 -8.67 -2.51 -4.96
C LEU A 52 -8.71 -3.07 -3.54
N THR A 53 -9.62 -3.99 -3.28
CA THR A 53 -9.79 -4.67 -1.99
C THR A 53 -8.58 -5.51 -1.55
N SER A 54 -7.63 -5.79 -2.44
CA SER A 54 -6.36 -6.44 -2.08
C SER A 54 -5.35 -5.49 -1.41
N LEU A 55 -5.59 -4.18 -1.49
CA LEU A 55 -4.74 -3.18 -0.85
C LEU A 55 -5.15 -3.00 0.61
N HIS A 56 -4.19 -3.10 1.53
CA HIS A 56 -4.42 -2.77 2.95
C HIS A 56 -4.83 -1.30 3.16
N SER A 57 -4.56 -0.43 2.20
CA SER A 57 -4.97 0.98 2.19
C SER A 57 -6.37 1.21 1.62
N TYR A 58 -7.09 0.16 1.20
CA TYR A 58 -8.44 0.29 0.68
C TYR A 58 -9.43 0.69 1.78
N PHE A 59 -10.27 1.68 1.48
CA PHE A 59 -11.36 2.11 2.33
C PHE A 59 -12.58 2.45 1.49
N ALA A 60 -13.67 1.71 1.70
CA ALA A 60 -14.93 1.93 1.01
C ALA A 60 -15.41 3.39 1.15
N GLY A 61 -15.71 4.03 0.03
CA GLY A 61 -16.15 5.43 -0.01
C GLY A 61 -15.04 6.48 0.06
N ARG A 62 -13.77 6.10 0.29
CA ARG A 62 -12.61 7.02 0.20
C ARG A 62 -11.61 6.61 -0.89
N SER A 63 -11.47 5.32 -1.15
CA SER A 63 -10.61 4.81 -2.22
C SER A 63 -11.09 5.23 -3.62
N PRO A 64 -10.16 5.35 -4.59
CA PRO A 64 -10.49 5.67 -5.97
C PRO A 64 -11.19 4.50 -6.67
N ASP A 65 -11.68 4.72 -7.89
CA ASP A 65 -12.23 3.64 -8.73
C ASP A 65 -11.12 2.83 -9.40
N LEU A 66 -9.99 3.47 -9.69
CA LEU A 66 -8.74 2.81 -10.09
C LEU A 66 -7.59 3.33 -9.23
N MET A 67 -6.70 2.46 -8.79
CA MET A 67 -5.35 2.83 -8.37
C MET A 67 -4.39 2.41 -9.48
N VAL A 68 -3.45 3.26 -9.85
CA VAL A 68 -2.51 3.01 -10.94
C VAL A 68 -1.10 3.23 -10.43
N ASP A 69 -0.25 2.21 -10.45
CA ASP A 69 1.19 2.43 -10.24
C ASP A 69 1.84 2.78 -11.59
N LEU A 70 2.69 3.79 -11.55
CA LEU A 70 3.44 4.27 -12.70
C LEU A 70 4.77 3.51 -12.81
N ASP A 71 5.33 3.37 -14.00
CA ASP A 71 6.69 2.83 -14.16
C ASP A 71 7.76 3.72 -13.48
N ASP A 72 9.00 3.22 -13.38
CA ASP A 72 10.10 3.93 -12.70
C ASP A 72 10.54 5.23 -13.42
N ASP A 73 10.19 5.40 -14.70
CA ASP A 73 10.54 6.57 -15.52
C ASP A 73 9.42 7.63 -15.53
N ALA A 74 8.26 7.35 -14.93
CA ALA A 74 7.10 8.22 -14.89
C ALA A 74 6.87 8.83 -13.50
N ALA A 75 6.50 10.11 -13.50
CA ALA A 75 6.09 10.84 -12.31
C ALA A 75 4.95 11.81 -12.65
N LEU A 76 3.99 11.95 -11.73
CA LEU A 76 2.85 12.88 -11.90
C LEU A 76 3.15 14.30 -11.39
N ASN A 77 4.26 14.46 -10.66
CA ASN A 77 4.69 15.73 -10.08
C ASN A 77 5.92 16.29 -10.83
N PHE A 78 6.37 17.49 -10.43
CA PHE A 78 7.59 18.12 -10.93
C PHE A 78 8.80 17.16 -10.87
N PRO A 79 9.81 17.31 -11.75
CA PRO A 79 10.96 16.41 -11.79
C PRO A 79 11.66 16.35 -10.42
N GLN A 80 11.64 15.16 -9.82
CA GLN A 80 12.32 14.86 -8.57
C GLN A 80 13.34 13.74 -8.81
N PRO A 81 14.53 13.78 -8.19
CA PRO A 81 15.54 12.73 -8.34
C PRO A 81 15.10 11.34 -7.86
N GLY A 82 13.97 11.24 -7.15
CA GLY A 82 13.36 10.00 -6.73
C GLY A 82 11.97 10.25 -6.10
N GLN A 83 11.10 9.26 -6.23
CA GLN A 83 9.77 9.23 -5.62
C GLN A 83 9.44 7.85 -5.08
N HIS A 84 8.42 7.80 -4.24
CA HIS A 84 7.86 6.58 -3.67
C HIS A 84 6.33 6.69 -3.66
N GLY A 85 5.68 5.60 -3.26
CA GLY A 85 4.23 5.54 -3.09
C GLY A 85 3.55 4.49 -3.96
N THR A 86 4.35 3.74 -4.72
CA THR A 86 3.88 2.55 -5.43
C THR A 86 3.63 1.39 -4.49
N HIS A 87 2.89 0.41 -4.98
CA HIS A 87 2.66 -0.84 -4.26
C HIS A 87 3.72 -1.90 -4.65
N ARG A 88 4.85 -1.47 -5.25
CA ARG A 88 5.99 -2.34 -5.53
C ARG A 88 6.71 -2.72 -4.24
N LEU A 89 7.34 -3.89 -4.26
CA LEU A 89 8.20 -4.32 -3.15
C LEU A 89 9.40 -3.39 -2.94
N THR A 90 9.86 -2.68 -3.97
CA THR A 90 10.96 -1.71 -3.86
C THR A 90 10.59 -0.52 -2.98
N ASP A 91 9.34 -0.08 -3.01
CA ASP A 91 8.82 1.00 -2.14
C ASP A 91 8.35 0.46 -0.78
N MET A 92 7.74 -0.73 -0.76
CA MET A 92 7.12 -1.28 0.44
C MET A 92 8.10 -2.00 1.39
N ARG A 93 9.24 -2.49 0.88
CA ARG A 93 10.19 -3.27 1.69
C ARG A 93 11.12 -2.34 2.46
N ILE A 94 10.93 -2.30 3.77
CA ILE A 94 11.73 -1.50 4.70
C ILE A 94 12.48 -2.38 5.71
N PRO A 95 13.58 -1.90 6.30
CA PRO A 95 14.16 -2.53 7.49
C PRO A 95 13.29 -2.26 8.72
N LEU A 96 13.20 -3.25 9.61
CA LEU A 96 12.58 -3.12 10.94
C LEU A 96 13.56 -3.59 12.00
N VAL A 97 13.85 -2.73 12.98
CA VAL A 97 14.81 -3.00 14.05
C VAL A 97 14.17 -2.70 15.40
N PHE A 98 14.18 -3.68 16.29
CA PHE A 98 13.88 -3.49 17.72
C PHE A 98 15.19 -3.47 18.51
N SER A 99 15.27 -2.59 19.51
CA SER A 99 16.42 -2.50 20.41
C SER A 99 16.00 -1.89 21.74
N GLY A 100 16.49 -2.42 22.85
CA GLY A 100 16.23 -1.91 24.19
C GLY A 100 15.83 -2.98 25.19
N ALA A 101 15.23 -2.54 26.31
CA ALA A 101 14.76 -3.42 27.37
C ALA A 101 13.67 -4.37 26.85
N GLY A 102 13.75 -5.64 27.26
CA GLY A 102 12.80 -6.67 26.84
C GLY A 102 12.94 -7.14 25.39
N VAL A 103 13.91 -6.62 24.61
CA VAL A 103 14.17 -7.05 23.24
C VAL A 103 15.28 -8.10 23.19
N ALA A 104 15.08 -9.17 22.42
CA ALA A 104 16.07 -10.21 22.21
C ALA A 104 17.33 -9.68 21.50
N ARG A 105 18.52 -10.08 21.97
CA ARG A 105 19.80 -9.69 21.35
C ARG A 105 20.14 -10.61 20.18
N GLY A 106 20.62 -10.03 19.08
CA GLY A 106 21.17 -10.77 17.94
C GLY A 106 20.15 -11.60 17.16
N GLY A 107 18.86 -11.38 17.39
CA GLY A 107 17.79 -12.06 16.65
C GLY A 107 17.68 -11.56 15.22
N LEU A 108 17.61 -12.48 14.26
CA LEU A 108 17.11 -12.20 12.91
C LEU A 108 15.66 -12.68 12.86
N GLY A 109 14.75 -11.74 12.60
CA GLY A 109 13.32 -12.03 12.46
C GLY A 109 12.97 -12.64 11.11
N GLY A 110 11.76 -13.20 11.03
CA GLY A 110 11.16 -13.66 9.79
C GLY A 110 10.40 -12.55 9.07
N LYS A 111 9.29 -12.92 8.42
CA LYS A 111 8.37 -11.96 7.80
C LYS A 111 7.68 -11.11 8.87
N ALA A 112 7.79 -9.79 8.73
CA ALA A 112 7.11 -8.79 9.54
C ALA A 112 6.45 -7.74 8.64
N SER A 113 5.41 -7.12 9.16
CA SER A 113 4.67 -6.02 8.55
C SER A 113 4.69 -4.80 9.48
N LEU A 114 4.53 -3.59 8.94
CA LEU A 114 4.46 -2.36 9.75
C LEU A 114 3.37 -2.40 10.83
N VAL A 115 2.24 -3.06 10.54
CA VAL A 115 1.14 -3.23 11.49
C VAL A 115 1.47 -4.10 12.70
N ASP A 116 2.59 -4.84 12.67
CA ASP A 116 3.05 -5.68 13.78
C ASP A 116 3.78 -4.86 14.87
N VAL A 117 4.19 -3.62 14.57
CA VAL A 117 4.97 -2.79 15.50
C VAL A 117 4.15 -2.43 16.74
N ALA A 118 2.92 -1.93 16.55
CA ALA A 118 2.06 -1.51 17.64
C ALA A 118 1.77 -2.63 18.66
N PRO A 119 1.26 -3.83 18.27
CA PRO A 119 1.04 -4.91 19.22
C PRO A 119 2.32 -5.39 19.90
N THR A 120 3.46 -5.38 19.21
CA THR A 120 4.77 -5.76 19.79
C THR A 120 5.22 -4.77 20.87
N VAL A 121 5.08 -3.47 20.62
CA VAL A 121 5.41 -2.43 21.61
C VAL A 121 4.48 -2.51 22.83
N LEU A 122 3.17 -2.71 22.63
CA LEU A 122 2.23 -2.88 23.74
C LEU A 122 2.60 -4.07 24.62
N ARG A 123 3.02 -5.19 24.01
CA ARG A 123 3.50 -6.36 24.75
C ARG A 123 4.73 -6.03 25.59
N LEU A 124 5.72 -5.33 25.04
CA LEU A 124 6.93 -4.90 25.77
C LEU A 124 6.60 -3.98 26.96
N LEU A 125 5.55 -3.19 26.85
CA LEU A 125 5.06 -2.30 27.92
C LEU A 125 4.16 -3.00 28.95
N GLY A 126 3.85 -4.29 28.77
CA GLY A 126 2.89 -5.01 29.61
C GLY A 126 1.45 -4.50 29.48
N LEU A 127 1.12 -3.83 28.37
CA LEU A 127 -0.22 -3.28 28.11
C LEU A 127 -1.08 -4.26 27.30
N PRO A 128 -2.40 -4.32 27.54
CA PRO A 128 -3.28 -5.22 26.81
C PRO A 128 -3.50 -4.72 25.37
N GLY A 129 -3.16 -5.56 24.38
CA GLY A 129 -3.30 -5.24 22.95
C GLY A 129 -4.73 -5.09 22.44
N VAL A 130 -5.73 -5.46 23.26
CA VAL A 130 -7.15 -5.47 22.89
C VAL A 130 -7.74 -4.08 22.62
N VAL A 131 -7.08 -3.02 23.11
CA VAL A 131 -7.58 -1.64 22.97
C VAL A 131 -7.49 -1.14 21.52
N LEU A 132 -6.53 -1.61 20.73
CA LEU A 132 -6.28 -1.10 19.38
C LEU A 132 -6.87 -1.96 18.26
N GLN A 133 -7.30 -3.20 18.55
CA GLN A 133 -7.72 -4.19 17.55
C GLN A 133 -6.82 -4.21 16.29
N PRO A 134 -5.49 -4.41 16.46
CA PRO A 134 -4.55 -4.26 15.36
C PRO A 134 -4.73 -5.36 14.31
N ASP A 135 -4.53 -5.02 13.03
CA ASP A 135 -4.43 -6.01 11.94
C ASP A 135 -3.19 -6.90 12.07
N GLY A 136 -2.15 -6.40 12.74
CA GLY A 136 -0.87 -7.09 12.93
C GLY A 136 -0.83 -8.03 14.13
N ARG A 137 0.29 -8.72 14.27
CA ARG A 137 0.60 -9.66 15.36
C ARG A 137 1.75 -9.17 16.22
N VAL A 138 1.87 -9.72 17.43
CA VAL A 138 3.10 -9.59 18.21
C VAL A 138 4.22 -10.37 17.50
N LEU A 139 5.37 -9.73 17.35
CA LEU A 139 6.61 -10.36 16.91
C LEU A 139 7.30 -10.99 18.13
N GLU A 140 6.86 -12.19 18.50
CA GLU A 140 7.41 -12.93 19.64
C GLU A 140 8.92 -13.17 19.50
N GLU A 141 9.41 -13.28 18.26
CA GLU A 141 10.83 -13.37 17.93
C GLU A 141 11.66 -12.15 18.36
N ALA A 142 11.02 -10.99 18.57
CA ALA A 142 11.68 -9.78 19.02
C ALA A 142 11.82 -9.70 20.54
N LEU A 143 11.12 -10.54 21.31
CA LEU A 143 11.07 -10.44 22.77
C LEU A 143 12.17 -11.25 23.44
N ALA A 144 12.79 -10.69 24.46
CA ALA A 144 13.64 -11.44 25.37
C ALA A 144 12.80 -12.51 26.09
N ARG A 145 13.29 -13.75 26.08
CA ARG A 145 12.70 -14.84 26.86
C ARG A 145 12.84 -14.60 28.36
#